data_AF-A0A8J4U8W8-F1
#
_entry.id   AF-A0A8J4U8W8-F1
#
_cell.length_a   1.000
_cell.length_b   1.000
_cell.length_c   1.000
_cell.angle_alpha   90.00
_cell.angle_beta   90.00
_cell.angle_gamma   90.00
#
_symmetry.space_group_name_H-M   'P 1'
#
loop_
_entity.id
_entity.type
_entity.pdbx_description
1 polymer ?
#
loop_
_entity_poly.entity_id
_entity_poly.type
_entity_poly.pdbx_seq_one_letter_code
_entity_poly.pdbx_strand_id
1 'polypeptide(L)'
;MSQITEHWLVACDHDRACGKGFSCDRHFGLCVPLRQEGKYCRRDAQCVRGLSCMFGRCIRSIPEGQEGSRCKVDKDCGASMCCARHHGESVCKRRLALGQSCYVPDGGLAFSINQICPCDEGLLCRGNGQPQKR
;
A
#
# COMPACT_ATOMS: atom_id res chain seq x y z
N MET A 1 28.24 -28.73 7.76
CA MET A 1 28.32 -28.64 6.28
C MET A 1 26.98 -28.13 5.79
N SER A 2 26.84 -26.80 5.71
CA SER A 2 25.58 -26.15 5.34
C SER A 2 25.31 -26.37 3.86
N GLN A 3 24.21 -27.07 3.57
CA GLN A 3 23.71 -27.24 2.21
C GLN A 3 23.20 -25.88 1.72
N ILE A 4 24.06 -25.12 1.03
CA ILE A 4 23.65 -24.00 0.19
C ILE A 4 23.08 -24.64 -1.07
N THR A 5 21.81 -25.04 -1.03
CA THR A 5 21.12 -25.70 -2.16
C THR A 5 20.93 -24.73 -3.33
N GLU A 6 21.32 -25.19 -4.52
CA GLU A 6 21.30 -24.57 -5.86
C GLU A 6 19.91 -24.12 -6.39
N HIS A 7 19.01 -23.60 -5.56
CA HIS A 7 17.69 -23.12 -6.03
C HIS A 7 17.70 -21.68 -6.57
N TRP A 8 18.83 -20.99 -6.52
CA TRP A 8 18.95 -19.58 -6.92
C TRP A 8 19.11 -19.35 -8.43
N LEU A 9 19.22 -20.42 -9.22
CA LEU A 9 19.50 -20.35 -10.66
C LEU A 9 18.33 -20.84 -11.53
N VAL A 10 17.16 -21.12 -10.95
CA VAL A 10 16.00 -21.53 -11.73
C VAL A 10 15.44 -20.31 -12.45
N ALA A 11 15.57 -20.30 -13.77
CA ALA A 11 14.97 -19.28 -14.62
C ALA A 11 13.43 -19.36 -14.56
N CYS A 12 12.77 -18.22 -14.59
CA CYS A 12 11.32 -18.12 -14.56
C CYS A 12 10.81 -16.86 -15.27
N ASP A 13 9.56 -16.93 -15.72
CA ASP A 13 8.78 -15.82 -16.27
C ASP A 13 7.51 -15.54 -15.43
N HIS A 14 7.01 -16.53 -14.68
CA HIS A 14 5.87 -16.41 -13.78
C HIS A 14 6.01 -17.27 -12.52
N ASP A 15 5.24 -16.96 -11.48
CA ASP A 15 5.44 -17.53 -10.14
C ASP A 15 5.17 -19.04 -10.07
N ARG A 16 4.34 -19.60 -10.96
CA ARG A 16 4.05 -21.05 -11.01
C ARG A 16 5.21 -21.88 -11.57
N ALA A 17 6.14 -21.27 -12.30
CA ALA A 17 7.38 -21.93 -12.72
C ALA A 17 8.31 -22.18 -11.52
N CYS A 18 8.10 -21.49 -10.41
CA CYS A 18 8.84 -21.66 -9.18
C CYS A 18 8.18 -22.70 -8.26
N GLY A 19 9.01 -23.50 -7.58
CA GLY A 19 8.55 -24.46 -6.59
C GLY A 19 7.95 -23.81 -5.33
N LYS A 20 7.34 -24.64 -4.47
CA LYS A 20 6.75 -24.19 -3.20
C LYS A 20 7.78 -23.45 -2.35
N GLY A 21 7.41 -22.28 -1.82
CA GLY A 21 8.32 -21.44 -1.01
C GLY A 21 9.15 -20.45 -1.82
N PHE A 22 8.93 -20.37 -3.13
CA PHE A 22 9.60 -19.43 -4.04
C PHE A 22 8.58 -18.61 -4.85
N SER A 23 9.06 -17.50 -5.39
CA SER A 23 8.33 -16.61 -6.30
C SER A 23 9.26 -16.20 -7.43
N CYS A 24 8.70 -15.82 -8.58
CA CYS A 24 9.52 -15.38 -9.69
C CYS A 24 9.93 -13.91 -9.52
N ASP A 25 11.22 -13.61 -9.46
CA ASP A 25 11.67 -12.24 -9.63
C ASP A 25 11.60 -11.86 -11.11
N ARG A 26 10.50 -11.24 -11.54
CA ARG A 26 10.26 -10.88 -12.96
C ARG A 26 11.29 -9.92 -13.56
N HIS A 27 12.10 -9.24 -12.74
CA HIS A 27 13.12 -8.34 -13.26
C HIS A 27 14.40 -9.10 -13.60
N PHE A 28 14.79 -10.07 -12.77
CA PHE A 28 15.97 -10.90 -13.02
C PHE A 28 15.65 -12.20 -13.75
N GLY A 29 14.37 -12.58 -13.83
CA GLY A 29 13.92 -13.84 -14.42
C GLY A 29 14.33 -15.06 -13.62
N LEU A 30 14.41 -14.95 -12.29
CA LEU A 30 14.93 -16.01 -11.40
C LEU A 30 13.99 -16.30 -10.24
N CYS A 31 13.85 -17.57 -9.88
CA CYS A 31 13.12 -17.97 -8.69
C CYS A 31 13.88 -17.56 -7.43
N VAL A 32 13.20 -16.82 -6.56
CA VAL A 32 13.72 -16.34 -5.27
C VAL A 32 12.79 -16.80 -4.13
N PRO A 33 13.30 -17.11 -2.93
CA PRO A 33 12.49 -17.48 -1.79
C PRO A 33 11.48 -16.39 -1.44
N LEU A 34 10.36 -16.84 -0.89
CA LEU A 34 9.39 -15.96 -0.27
C LEU A 34 10.04 -15.18 0.89
N ARG A 35 9.58 -13.94 1.06
CA ARG A 35 10.16 -12.94 1.94
C ARG A 35 9.32 -12.83 3.22
N GLN A 36 10.02 -12.75 4.34
CA GLN A 36 9.43 -12.58 5.67
C GLN A 36 9.00 -11.14 5.92
N GLU A 37 8.26 -10.91 7.01
CA GLU A 37 7.83 -9.58 7.44
C GLU A 37 9.02 -8.59 7.54
N GLY A 38 8.80 -7.36 7.08
CA GLY A 38 9.78 -6.27 7.03
C GLY A 38 10.78 -6.33 5.87
N LYS A 39 10.91 -7.46 5.16
CA LYS A 39 11.80 -7.56 4.00
C LYS A 39 11.23 -6.79 2.81
N TYR A 40 12.12 -6.17 2.03
CA TYR A 40 11.73 -5.46 0.81
C TYR A 40 10.99 -6.39 -0.14
N CYS A 41 10.05 -5.87 -0.92
CA CYS A 41 9.30 -6.63 -1.92
C CYS A 41 8.84 -5.69 -3.03
N ARG A 42 8.38 -6.29 -4.13
CA ARG A 42 7.76 -5.58 -5.27
C ARG A 42 6.33 -6.05 -5.54
N ARG A 43 5.98 -7.28 -5.13
CA ARG A 43 4.67 -7.89 -5.37
C ARG A 43 4.30 -8.76 -4.17
N ASP A 44 3.00 -8.88 -3.89
CA ASP A 44 2.47 -9.73 -2.81
C ASP A 44 2.95 -11.18 -2.92
N ALA A 45 3.06 -11.70 -4.15
CA ALA A 45 3.53 -13.06 -4.41
C ALA A 45 4.96 -13.33 -3.92
N GLN A 46 5.74 -12.29 -3.62
CA GLN A 46 7.08 -12.44 -3.06
C GLN A 46 7.08 -12.58 -1.54
N CYS A 47 5.97 -12.34 -0.86
CA CYS A 47 5.86 -12.43 0.59
C CYS A 47 5.32 -13.80 1.00
N VAL A 48 5.68 -14.26 2.20
CA VAL A 48 5.06 -15.47 2.77
C VAL A 48 3.56 -15.24 3.01
N ARG A 49 2.80 -16.34 3.11
CA ARG A 49 1.35 -16.31 3.32
C ARG A 49 0.97 -15.46 4.55
N GLY A 50 -0.06 -14.63 4.40
CA GLY A 50 -0.54 -13.72 5.45
C GLY A 50 0.09 -12.33 5.39
N LEU A 51 1.07 -12.11 4.52
CA LEU A 51 1.67 -10.80 4.28
C LEU A 51 1.29 -10.25 2.90
N SER A 52 1.23 -8.94 2.80
CA SER A 52 1.10 -8.18 1.56
C SER A 52 2.34 -7.32 1.36
N CYS A 53 2.68 -7.07 0.10
CA CYS A 53 3.70 -6.11 -0.27
C CYS A 53 3.06 -4.71 -0.33
N MET A 54 3.32 -3.90 0.70
CA MET A 54 2.86 -2.51 0.76
C MET A 54 4.01 -1.61 1.17
N PHE A 55 4.07 -0.42 0.58
CA PHE A 55 5.16 0.55 0.82
C PHE A 55 6.57 -0.06 0.60
N GLY A 56 6.67 -1.00 -0.34
CA GLY A 56 7.91 -1.69 -0.70
C GLY A 56 8.40 -2.75 0.30
N ARG A 57 7.60 -3.14 1.30
CA ARG A 57 7.96 -4.17 2.29
C ARG A 57 6.83 -5.15 2.53
N CYS A 58 7.18 -6.40 2.85
CA CYS A 58 6.22 -7.40 3.29
C CYS A 58 5.72 -7.02 4.67
N ILE A 59 4.44 -6.72 4.80
CA ILE A 59 3.80 -6.41 6.08
C ILE A 59 2.57 -7.28 6.26
N ARG A 60 2.09 -7.41 7.50
CA ARG A 60 0.85 -8.16 7.76
C ARG A 60 -0.30 -7.60 6.91
N SER A 61 -1.03 -8.52 6.29
CA SER A 61 -2.22 -8.17 5.53
C SER A 61 -3.24 -7.59 6.50
N ILE A 62 -3.70 -6.37 6.21
CA ILE A 62 -4.76 -5.72 6.98
C ILE A 62 -6.09 -6.16 6.36
N PRO A 63 -7.06 -6.67 7.15
CA PRO A 63 -8.36 -7.07 6.63
C PRO A 63 -9.04 -5.95 5.84
N GLU A 64 -9.73 -6.31 4.76
CA GLU A 64 -10.47 -5.35 3.93
C GLU A 64 -11.43 -4.50 4.77
N GLY A 65 -11.55 -3.22 4.41
CA GLY A 65 -12.37 -2.26 5.14
C GLY A 65 -11.70 -1.62 6.36
N GLN A 66 -10.60 -2.18 6.88
CA GLN A 66 -9.91 -1.64 8.04
C GLN A 66 -8.89 -0.55 7.68
N GLU A 67 -8.51 0.27 8.66
CA GLU A 67 -7.51 1.32 8.50
C GLU A 67 -6.16 0.75 8.06
N GLY A 68 -5.63 1.26 6.95
CA GLY A 68 -4.41 0.79 6.29
C GLY A 68 -4.62 -0.34 5.28
N SER A 69 -5.82 -0.93 5.18
CA SER A 69 -6.10 -1.92 4.13
C SER A 69 -6.08 -1.30 2.74
N ARG A 70 -5.73 -2.09 1.71
CA ARG A 70 -5.69 -1.64 0.31
C ARG A 70 -7.12 -1.40 -0.19
N CYS A 71 -7.33 -0.30 -0.92
CA CYS A 71 -8.63 0.07 -1.47
C CYS A 71 -8.51 0.59 -2.90
N LYS A 72 -9.63 0.63 -3.62
CA LYS A 72 -9.75 1.27 -4.93
C LYS A 72 -10.69 2.48 -4.87
N VAL A 73 -11.72 2.40 -4.04
CA VAL A 73 -12.76 3.41 -3.88
C VAL A 73 -13.21 3.48 -2.42
N ASP A 74 -13.83 4.60 -2.02
CA ASP A 74 -14.26 4.82 -0.63
C ASP A 74 -15.16 3.71 -0.07
N LYS A 75 -16.00 3.09 -0.91
CA LYS A 75 -16.89 1.98 -0.50
C LYS A 75 -16.17 0.69 -0.11
N ASP A 76 -14.88 0.58 -0.42
CA ASP A 76 -14.04 -0.55 0.02
C ASP A 76 -13.61 -0.38 1.49
N CYS A 77 -13.81 0.81 2.06
CA CYS A 77 -13.42 1.17 3.42
C CYS A 77 -14.60 1.16 4.39
N GLY A 78 -14.30 1.06 5.69
CA GLY A 78 -15.30 1.14 6.76
C GLY A 78 -15.98 2.50 6.88
N ALA A 79 -16.95 2.59 7.78
CA ALA A 79 -17.65 3.85 8.08
C ALA A 79 -16.68 4.95 8.54
N SER A 80 -16.96 6.21 8.17
CA SER A 80 -16.10 7.37 8.45
C SER A 80 -14.66 7.24 7.93
N MET A 81 -14.46 6.51 6.82
CA MET A 81 -13.17 6.36 6.15
C MET A 81 -13.24 6.80 4.68
N CYS A 82 -12.08 6.94 4.05
CA CYS A 82 -11.95 7.16 2.63
C CYS A 82 -10.81 6.32 2.05
N CYS A 83 -10.83 6.12 0.73
CA CYS A 83 -9.72 5.53 0.02
C CYS A 83 -8.76 6.63 -0.47
N ALA A 84 -7.57 6.68 0.11
CA ALA A 84 -6.61 7.75 -0.17
C ALA A 84 -5.19 7.22 -0.38
N ARG A 85 -4.43 7.88 -1.25
CA ARG A 85 -3.04 7.52 -1.52
C ARG A 85 -2.12 7.87 -0.34
N HIS A 86 -1.22 6.95 -0.03
CA HIS A 86 -0.14 7.11 0.91
C HIS A 86 1.10 6.43 0.34
N HIS A 87 2.21 7.18 0.15
CA HIS A 87 3.46 6.66 -0.42
C HIS A 87 3.28 5.80 -1.69
N GLY A 88 2.35 6.21 -2.56
CA GLY A 88 2.08 5.52 -3.84
C GLY A 88 1.12 4.34 -3.77
N GLU A 89 0.68 3.92 -2.58
CA GLU A 89 -0.35 2.89 -2.39
C GLU A 89 -1.69 3.53 -2.01
N SER A 90 -2.81 2.95 -2.47
CA SER A 90 -4.15 3.42 -2.07
C SER A 90 -4.65 2.60 -0.89
N VAL A 91 -4.89 3.27 0.23
CA VAL A 91 -5.26 2.63 1.50
C VAL A 91 -6.43 3.32 2.17
N CYS A 92 -7.19 2.56 2.95
CA CYS A 92 -8.26 3.10 3.78
C CYS A 92 -7.69 3.94 4.91
N LYS A 93 -8.09 5.21 4.97
CA LYS A 93 -7.70 6.17 6.01
C LYS A 93 -8.95 6.75 6.66
N ARG A 94 -8.86 7.17 7.91
CA ARG A 94 -9.99 7.87 8.57
C ARG A 94 -10.26 9.22 7.92
N ARG A 95 -11.54 9.57 7.83
CA ARG A 95 -11.98 10.94 7.53
C ARG A 95 -11.60 11.87 8.68
N LEU A 96 -11.46 13.15 8.37
CA LEU A 96 -11.04 14.14 9.37
C LEU A 96 -12.21 14.51 10.29
N ALA A 97 -12.04 14.26 11.58
CA ALA A 97 -12.96 14.69 12.63
C ALA A 97 -12.87 16.21 12.88
N LEU A 98 -13.85 16.74 13.60
CA LEU A 98 -13.90 18.16 13.96
C LEU A 98 -12.61 18.59 14.69
N GLY A 99 -12.05 19.73 14.26
CA GLY A 99 -10.82 20.29 14.83
C GLY A 99 -9.51 19.72 14.26
N GLN A 100 -9.58 18.69 13.41
CA GLN A 100 -8.39 18.21 12.70
C GLN A 100 -8.07 19.12 11.50
N SER A 101 -6.77 19.30 11.25
CA SER A 101 -6.30 20.11 10.11
C SER A 101 -6.67 19.46 8.79
N CYS A 102 -7.34 20.23 7.93
CA CYS A 102 -7.68 19.86 6.57
C CYS A 102 -6.96 20.78 5.59
N TYR A 103 -6.65 20.27 4.40
CA TYR A 103 -6.02 21.05 3.34
C TYR A 103 -6.47 20.53 1.97
N VAL A 104 -6.95 21.44 1.12
CA VAL A 104 -7.30 21.14 -0.27
C VAL A 104 -6.38 21.98 -1.15
N PRO A 105 -5.37 21.37 -1.80
CA PRO A 105 -4.47 22.10 -2.68
C PRO A 105 -5.20 22.64 -3.90
N ASP A 106 -4.67 23.71 -4.49
CA ASP A 106 -5.11 24.21 -5.79
C ASP A 106 -4.95 23.09 -6.84
N GLY A 107 -6.01 22.85 -7.62
CA GLY A 107 -6.09 21.70 -8.53
C GLY A 107 -6.65 20.41 -7.89
N GLY A 108 -6.91 20.40 -6.57
CA GLY A 108 -7.54 19.29 -5.87
C GLY A 108 -6.60 18.14 -5.52
N LEU A 109 -7.13 17.13 -4.80
CA LEU A 109 -6.33 16.05 -4.21
C LEU A 109 -5.76 15.04 -5.22
N ALA A 110 -6.23 15.05 -6.47
CA ALA A 110 -5.87 14.06 -7.49
C ALA A 110 -4.36 14.03 -7.79
N PHE A 111 -3.69 15.19 -7.67
CA PHE A 111 -2.25 15.36 -7.97
C PHE A 111 -1.33 15.02 -6.79
N SER A 112 -1.87 14.87 -5.58
CA SER A 112 -1.05 14.55 -4.41
C SER A 112 -0.75 13.05 -4.30
N ILE A 113 0.53 12.71 -4.08
CA ILE A 113 0.95 11.33 -3.77
C ILE A 113 0.48 10.90 -2.36
N ASN A 114 0.34 11.86 -1.46
CA ASN A 114 -0.11 11.67 -0.09
C ASN A 114 -1.41 12.45 0.08
N GLN A 115 -2.51 11.76 -0.18
CA GLN A 115 -3.84 12.34 -0.10
C GLN A 115 -4.31 12.34 1.35
N ILE A 116 -4.92 13.44 1.75
CA ILE A 116 -5.65 13.55 3.01
C ILE A 116 -7.09 13.14 2.72
N CYS A 117 -7.74 12.43 3.64
CA CYS A 117 -9.16 12.17 3.50
C CYS A 117 -9.97 13.47 3.59
N PRO A 118 -11.16 13.54 2.97
CA PRO A 118 -12.10 14.61 3.25
C PRO A 118 -12.48 14.63 4.73
N CYS A 119 -13.04 15.76 5.16
CA CYS A 119 -13.69 15.83 6.46
C CYS A 119 -14.83 14.82 6.55
N ASP A 120 -15.17 14.44 7.78
CA ASP A 120 -16.28 13.52 8.03
C ASP A 120 -17.62 14.13 7.59
N GLU A 121 -18.65 13.30 7.48
CA GLU A 121 -19.96 13.75 7.00
C GLU A 121 -20.48 14.97 7.78
N GLY A 122 -20.98 15.97 7.05
CA GLY A 122 -21.46 17.23 7.62
C GLY A 122 -20.36 18.25 7.97
N LEU A 123 -19.08 17.90 7.85
CA LEU A 123 -17.97 18.82 8.06
C LEU A 123 -17.45 19.40 6.73
N LEU A 124 -17.08 20.67 6.76
CA LEU A 124 -16.48 21.36 5.63
C LEU A 124 -15.09 21.86 5.98
N CYS A 125 -14.13 21.61 5.09
CA CYS A 125 -12.81 22.19 5.22
C CYS A 125 -12.88 23.68 4.92
N ARG A 126 -12.68 24.52 5.94
CA ARG A 126 -12.55 25.98 5.79
C ARG A 126 -11.09 26.36 5.96
N GLY A 127 -10.48 26.88 4.91
CA GLY A 127 -9.21 27.61 5.05
C GLY A 127 -9.46 28.90 5.83
N ASN A 128 -8.52 29.31 6.67
CA ASN A 128 -8.53 30.63 7.31
C ASN A 128 -8.29 31.78 6.31
N GLY A 129 -8.90 31.74 5.12
CA GLY A 129 -8.95 32.84 4.14
C GLY A 129 -7.62 33.47 3.74
N GLN A 130 -6.46 32.87 4.04
CA GLN A 130 -5.18 33.45 3.72
C GLN A 130 -4.58 32.76 2.49
N PRO A 131 -4.34 33.51 1.39
CA PRO A 131 -3.60 32.99 0.27
C PRO A 131 -2.19 32.62 0.74
N GLN A 132 -1.79 31.36 0.55
CA GLN A 132 -0.40 30.93 0.73
C GLN A 132 0.45 31.72 -0.27
N LYS A 133 1.17 32.73 0.23
CA LYS A 133 2.15 33.48 -0.56
C LYS A 133 3.28 32.53 -0.98
N ARG A 134 3.59 32.59 -2.28
CA ARG A 134 4.74 31.96 -2.94
C ARG A 134 6.05 32.33 -2.30
#